data_AF-A0A117SBT8-F1
#
_entry.id   AF-A0A117SBT8-F1
#
_cell.length_a   1.000
_cell.length_b   1.000
_cell.length_c   1.000
_cell.angle_alpha   90.00
_cell.angle_beta   90.00
_cell.angle_gamma   90.00
#
_symmetry.space_group_name_H-M   'P 1'
#
loop_
_entity.id
_entity.type
_entity.pdbx_description
1 polymer ?
#
loop_
_entity_poly.entity_id
_entity_poly.type
_entity_poly.pdbx_seq_one_letter_code
_entity_poly.pdbx_strand_id
1 'polypeptide(L)' 'MSSNNYTFQSVVVQKGDTLWGLAANADVNADINLLVHKTIQYNNLASTYIQPGQVIYVPTRL' A
#
# COMPACT_ATOMS: atom_id res chain seq x y z
N MET A 1 2.12 -20.63 12.09
CA MET A 1 2.47 -19.34 11.48
C MET A 1 1.19 -18.79 10.91
N SER A 2 0.67 -17.68 11.43
CA SER A 2 -0.59 -17.11 10.94
C SER A 2 -0.36 -16.56 9.55
N SER A 3 -0.82 -17.27 8.52
CA SER A 3 -0.78 -16.80 7.14
C SER A 3 -1.78 -15.65 7.01
N ASN A 4 -1.34 -14.42 7.31
CA ASN A 4 -2.08 -13.24 6.90
C ASN A 4 -2.01 -13.18 5.37
N ASN A 5 -3.03 -13.72 4.72
CA ASN A 5 -3.10 -13.76 3.26
C ASN A 5 -3.49 -12.37 2.77
N TYR A 6 -2.55 -11.70 2.11
CA TYR A 6 -2.78 -10.44 1.42
C TYR A 6 -2.81 -10.70 -0.08
N THR A 7 -3.74 -10.05 -0.76
CA THR A 7 -3.66 -9.80 -2.21
C THR A 7 -3.17 -8.38 -2.44
N PHE A 8 -2.79 -8.06 -3.67
CA PHE A 8 -2.31 -6.73 -4.02
C PHE A 8 -3.19 -6.14 -5.11
N GLN A 9 -3.69 -4.93 -4.86
CA GLN A 9 -4.49 -4.18 -5.82
C GLN A 9 -3.66 -3.01 -6.36
N SER A 10 -3.66 -2.84 -7.67
CA SER A 10 -3.02 -1.69 -8.32
C SER A 10 -3.87 -0.42 -8.15
N VAL A 11 -3.23 0.66 -7.73
CA VAL A 11 -3.81 2.00 -7.64
C VAL A 11 -2.92 2.97 -8.41
N VAL A 12 -3.52 3.82 -9.23
CA VAL A 12 -2.81 4.93 -9.88
C VAL A 12 -2.84 6.12 -8.93
N VAL A 13 -1.67 6.53 -8.46
CA VAL A 13 -1.50 7.64 -7.51
C VAL A 13 -2.06 8.93 -8.11
N GLN A 14 -2.90 9.61 -7.36
CA GLN A 14 -3.47 10.92 -7.71
C GLN A 14 -2.76 12.05 -6.96
N LYS A 15 -2.99 13.29 -7.41
CA LYS A 15 -2.46 14.47 -6.73
C LYS A 15 -3.05 14.56 -5.31
N GLY A 16 -2.16 14.56 -4.31
CA GLY A 16 -2.53 14.62 -2.89
C GLY A 16 -2.53 13.26 -2.20
N ASP A 17 -2.38 12.16 -2.94
CA ASP A 17 -2.23 10.84 -2.34
C ASP A 17 -0.90 10.73 -1.59
N THR A 18 -0.95 9.96 -0.52
CA THR A 18 0.22 9.56 0.26
C THR A 18 0.20 8.04 0.42
N LEU A 19 1.36 7.44 0.64
CA LEU A 19 1.45 5.99 0.83
C LEU A 19 0.61 5.51 2.03
N TRP A 20 0.56 6.30 3.11
CA TRP A 20 -0.30 6.05 4.26
C TRP A 20 -1.79 6.19 3.94
N GLY A 21 -2.18 7.18 3.14
CA GLY A 21 -3.57 7.33 2.71
C GLY A 21 -4.03 6.15 1.87
N LEU A 22 -3.20 5.71 0.92
CA LEU A 22 -3.47 4.52 0.11
C LEU A 22 -3.57 3.25 0.95
N ALA A 23 -2.66 3.07 1.91
CA ALA A 23 -2.69 1.94 2.84
C ALA A 23 -3.92 1.96 3.77
N ALA A 24 -4.27 3.12 4.34
CA ALA A 24 -5.43 3.27 5.21
C ALA A 24 -6.75 3.02 4.48
N ASN A 25 -6.82 3.40 3.20
CA ASN A 25 -7.98 3.14 2.35
C ASN A 25 -8.12 1.66 1.95
N ALA A 26 -7.01 0.89 1.98
CA ALA A 26 -7.02 -0.52 1.59
C ALA A 26 -7.61 -1.44 2.67
N ASP A 27 -7.37 -1.17 3.96
CA ASP A 27 -8.01 -1.86 5.08
C ASP A 27 -7.96 -0.98 6.35
N VAL A 28 -9.13 -0.48 6.76
CA VAL A 28 -9.29 0.40 7.93
C VAL A 28 -9.08 -0.30 9.28
N ASN A 29 -9.10 -1.63 9.31
CA ASN A 29 -8.93 -2.43 10.54
C ASN A 29 -7.53 -3.04 10.66
N ALA A 30 -6.69 -2.88 9.63
CA ALA A 30 -5.33 -3.38 9.63
C ALA A 30 -4.35 -2.38 10.24
N ASP A 31 -3.19 -2.88 10.67
CA ASP A 31 -2.06 -2.03 11.02
C ASP A 31 -1.55 -1.31 9.76
N ILE A 32 -1.81 0.00 9.69
CA ILE A 32 -1.41 0.85 8.56
C ILE A 32 0.11 0.80 8.35
N ASN A 33 0.92 0.72 9.41
CA ASN A 33 2.38 0.65 9.26
C ASN A 33 2.81 -0.66 8.60
N LEU A 34 2.14 -1.76 8.93
CA LEU A 34 2.37 -3.05 8.28
C LEU A 34 1.98 -2.99 6.79
N LEU A 35 0.84 -2.37 6.46
CA LEU A 35 0.41 -2.21 5.06
C LEU A 35 1.38 -1.33 4.27
N VAL A 36 1.83 -0.22 4.83
CA VAL A 36 2.84 0.65 4.20
C VAL A 36 4.14 -0.12 3.96
N HIS A 37 4.65 -0.85 4.95
CA HIS A 37 5.87 -1.65 4.78
C HIS A 37 5.73 -2.69 3.66
N LYS A 38 4.61 -3.41 3.62
CA LYS A 38 4.32 -4.39 2.56
C LYS A 38 4.21 -3.73 1.19
N THR A 39 3.60 -2.54 1.12
CA THR A 39 3.52 -1.75 -0.11
C THR A 39 4.91 -1.38 -0.60
N ILE A 40 5.78 -0.87 0.26
CA ILE A 40 7.18 -0.53 -0.08
C ILE A 40 7.92 -1.74 -0.62
N GLN A 41 7.85 -2.87 0.09
CA GLN A 41 8.55 -4.10 -0.29
C GLN A 41 8.04 -4.65 -1.63
N TYR A 42 6.73 -4.73 -1.83
CA TYR A 42 6.14 -5.29 -3.04
C TYR A 42 6.42 -4.44 -4.28
N ASN A 43 6.41 -3.10 -4.14
CA ASN A 43 6.67 -2.17 -5.24
C ASN A 43 8.16 -1.85 -5.42
N ASN A 44 9.04 -2.43 -4.61
CA ASN A 44 10.48 -2.15 -4.57
C ASN A 44 10.79 -0.64 -4.46
N LEU A 45 10.06 0.07 -3.61
CA LEU A 45 10.25 1.51 -3.41
C LEU A 45 11.47 1.76 -2.52
N ALA A 46 12.33 2.70 -2.92
CA ALA A 46 13.46 3.14 -2.11
C ALA A 46 13.05 4.10 -0.97
N SER A 47 11.84 4.66 -1.03
CA SER A 47 11.31 5.59 -0.03
C SER A 47 9.78 5.59 -0.03
N THR A 48 9.18 6.34 0.89
CA THR A 48 7.72 6.53 0.97
C THR A 48 7.20 7.62 0.03
N TYR A 49 8.07 8.29 -0.73
CA TYR A 49 7.66 9.31 -1.69
C TYR A 49 7.07 8.65 -2.93
N ILE A 50 5.85 9.03 -3.26
CA ILE A 50 5.11 8.58 -4.45
C ILE A 50 4.71 9.80 -5.29
N GLN A 51 4.56 9.60 -6.60
CA GLN A 51 4.26 10.68 -7.54
C GLN A 51 2.93 10.44 -8.26
N PRO A 52 2.15 11.48 -8.57
CA PRO A 52 0.94 11.33 -9.38
C PRO A 52 1.22 10.62 -10.72
N GLY A 53 0.35 9.69 -11.10
CA GLY A 53 0.51 8.84 -12.27
C GLY A 53 1.32 7.56 -12.05
N GLN A 54 2.00 7.42 -10.90
CA GLN A 54 2.67 6.18 -10.54
C GLN A 54 1.66 5.08 -10.25
N VAL A 55 1.93 3.85 -10.68
CA VAL A 55 1.15 2.67 -10.29
C VAL A 55 1.78 2.08 -9.03
N ILE A 56 0.98 1.95 -7.97
CA ILE A 56 1.35 1.35 -6.69
C ILE A 56 0.43 0.18 -6.40
N TYR A 57 1.01 -0.96 -6.03
CA TYR A 57 0.30 -2.15 -5.58
C TYR A 57 0.16 -2.14 -4.06
N VAL A 58 -1.06 -1.97 -3.55
CA VAL A 58 -1.35 -1.89 -2.12
C VAL A 58 -1.92 -3.22 -1.63
N PRO A 59 -1.45 -3.75 -0.48
CA PRO A 59 -1.97 -4.97 0.10
C PRO A 59 -3.40 -4.78 0.59
N THR A 60 -4.29 -5.68 0.17
CA THR A 60 -5.66 -5.82 0.65
C THR A 60 -5.80 -7.17 1.33
N ARG A 61 -6.60 -7.23 2.39
CA ARG A 61 -6.89 -8.50 3.06
C ARG A 61 -7.86 -9.30 2.20
N LEU A 62 -7.60 -10.62 2.08
CA LEU A 62 -8.56 -11.57 1.51
C LEU A 62 -9.83 -11.69 2.36
#